data_AF-A0A969I619-F1
#
_entry.id   AF-A0A969I619-F1
#
_cell.length_a   1.000
_cell.length_b   1.000
_cell.length_c   1.000
_cell.angle_alpha   90.00
_cell.angle_beta   90.00
_cell.angle_gamma   90.00
#
_symmetry.space_group_name_H-M   'P 1'
#
loop_
_entity.id
_entity.type
_entity.pdbx_description
1 polymer ?
#
loop_
_entity_poly.entity_id
_entity_poly.type
_entity_poly.pdbx_seq_one_letter_code
_entity_poly.pdbx_strand_id
1 'polypeptide(L)'
;MKLTTRGHYSVKALLDLSLQPEGKLASVTAIAQRQDLPAAYLEKLLIELRRAGLVNSVRGVQGGYQLARPPAEISLGEILAAVGETVAPLPHHQPDVQQSEDWVTFSLWKRLHQKLQASLDSITLADLYYDARSWQASQGGATHFTIKGFARSSALLPNDMNRALLGSTARERRCGLMVRIRLCGHNIFTLIYAGVS
;
A
#
# COMPACT_ATOMS: atom_id res chain seq x y z
N MET A 1 8.52 -18.29 12.95
CA MET A 1 8.51 -17.23 11.92
C MET A 1 9.32 -16.04 12.42
N LYS A 2 10.24 -15.52 11.62
CA LYS A 2 10.85 -14.21 11.85
C LYS A 2 10.35 -13.34 10.70
N LEU A 3 9.59 -12.29 10.98
CA LEU A 3 9.34 -11.24 10.01
C LEU A 3 10.35 -10.16 10.36
N THR A 4 11.47 -10.10 9.64
CA THR A 4 12.52 -9.15 9.97
C THR A 4 12.36 -7.86 9.17
N THR A 5 13.20 -6.88 9.49
CA THR A 5 13.38 -5.66 8.70
C THR A 5 13.63 -5.96 7.21
N ARG A 6 14.23 -7.11 6.90
CA ARG A 6 14.53 -7.55 5.53
C ARG A 6 13.25 -7.75 4.71
N GLY A 7 12.30 -8.52 5.23
CA GLY A 7 10.99 -8.71 4.59
C GLY A 7 10.27 -7.39 4.38
N HIS A 8 10.20 -6.56 5.44
CA HIS A 8 9.54 -5.26 5.36
C HIS A 8 10.13 -4.35 4.27
N TYR A 9 11.46 -4.23 4.20
CA TYR A 9 12.11 -3.37 3.19
C TYR A 9 11.92 -3.90 1.77
N SER A 10 11.85 -5.22 1.60
CA SER A 10 11.60 -5.85 0.30
C SER A 10 10.18 -5.56 -0.19
N VAL A 11 9.18 -5.64 0.72
CA VAL A 11 7.80 -5.24 0.40
C VAL A 11 7.73 -3.75 0.05
N LYS A 12 8.35 -2.87 0.84
CA LYS A 12 8.38 -1.42 0.53
C LYS A 12 8.98 -1.13 -0.85
N ALA A 13 10.07 -1.81 -1.20
CA ALA A 13 10.72 -1.63 -2.49
C ALA A 13 9.83 -2.06 -3.66
N LEU A 14 9.17 -3.21 -3.57
CA LEU A 14 8.26 -3.69 -4.62
C LEU A 14 6.99 -2.85 -4.71
N LEU A 15 6.45 -2.40 -3.58
CA LEU A 15 5.31 -1.48 -3.55
C LEU A 15 5.67 -0.16 -4.23
N ASP A 16 6.86 0.39 -3.96
CA ASP A 16 7.36 1.60 -4.62
C ASP A 16 7.46 1.43 -6.15
N LEU A 17 7.96 0.28 -6.61
CA LEU A 17 8.01 -0.06 -8.03
C LEU A 17 6.60 -0.19 -8.64
N SER A 18 5.65 -0.79 -7.91
CA SER A 18 4.25 -0.92 -8.37
C SER A 18 3.52 0.42 -8.48
N LEU A 19 3.95 1.43 -7.72
CA LEU A 19 3.41 2.79 -7.76
C LEU A 19 3.99 3.63 -8.90
N GLN A 20 5.03 3.16 -9.58
CA GLN A 20 5.55 3.83 -10.77
C GLN A 20 4.68 3.52 -12.00
N PRO A 21 4.66 4.42 -12.99
CA PRO A 21 4.09 4.13 -14.30
C PRO A 21 4.67 2.84 -14.89
N GLU A 22 3.84 2.09 -15.61
CA GLU A 22 4.24 0.86 -16.27
C GLU A 22 5.43 1.09 -17.23
N GLY A 23 6.40 0.17 -17.23
CA GLY A 23 7.62 0.26 -18.04
C GLY A 23 8.65 1.28 -17.56
N LYS A 24 8.39 2.04 -16.48
CA LYS A 24 9.37 2.97 -15.92
C LYS A 24 10.38 2.23 -15.05
N LEU A 25 11.65 2.37 -15.41
CA LEU A 25 12.77 1.90 -14.60
C LEU A 25 13.02 2.86 -13.42
N ALA A 26 13.32 2.31 -12.24
CA ALA A 26 13.73 3.08 -11.07
C ALA A 26 15.12 2.64 -10.58
N SER A 27 16.02 3.60 -10.40
CA SER A 27 17.34 3.32 -9.82
C SER A 27 17.22 2.97 -8.33
N VAL A 28 18.19 2.20 -7.81
CA VAL A 28 18.25 1.86 -6.38
C VAL A 28 18.22 3.11 -5.51
N THR A 29 18.99 4.13 -5.90
CA THR A 29 19.05 5.42 -5.18
C THR A 29 17.69 6.11 -5.15
N ALA A 30 16.94 6.08 -6.26
CA ALA A 30 15.63 6.72 -6.32
C ALA A 30 14.60 5.98 -5.43
N ILE A 31 14.63 4.65 -5.42
CA ILE A 31 13.77 3.84 -4.53
C ILE A 31 14.15 4.09 -3.06
N ALA A 32 15.45 4.05 -2.76
CA ALA A 32 16.00 4.30 -1.43
C ALA A 32 15.58 5.66 -0.87
N GLN A 33 15.64 6.72 -1.69
CA GLN A 33 15.21 8.06 -1.30
C GLN A 33 13.70 8.15 -1.04
N ARG A 34 12.88 7.59 -1.95
CA ARG A 34 11.41 7.64 -1.79
C ARG A 34 10.91 6.87 -0.57
N GLN A 35 11.59 5.77 -0.23
CA GLN A 35 11.19 4.86 0.84
C GLN A 35 11.97 5.06 2.13
N ASP A 36 12.88 6.03 2.19
CA ASP A 36 13.79 6.27 3.30
C ASP A 36 14.52 4.99 3.74
N LEU A 37 15.23 4.37 2.80
CA LEU A 37 15.93 3.10 2.98
C LEU A 37 17.43 3.26 2.72
N PRO A 38 18.31 2.54 3.44
CA PRO A 38 19.74 2.53 3.13
C PRO A 38 20.00 1.89 1.76
N ALA A 39 20.53 2.66 0.81
CA ALA A 39 20.73 2.23 -0.59
C ALA A 39 21.57 0.95 -0.72
N ALA A 40 22.68 0.85 0.02
CA ALA A 40 23.56 -0.33 -0.02
C ALA A 40 22.87 -1.61 0.49
N TYR A 41 21.92 -1.47 1.42
CA TYR A 41 21.15 -2.60 1.90
C TYR A 41 20.04 -2.97 0.90
N LEU A 42 19.34 -1.98 0.37
CA LEU A 42 18.32 -2.17 -0.67
C LEU A 42 18.89 -2.85 -1.93
N GLU A 43 20.12 -2.51 -2.33
CA GLU A 43 20.78 -3.15 -3.47
C GLU A 43 20.91 -4.67 -3.28
N LYS A 44 21.29 -5.12 -2.07
CA LYS A 44 21.37 -6.55 -1.75
C LYS A 44 20.01 -7.23 -1.87
N LEU A 45 18.94 -6.58 -1.39
CA LEU A 45 17.57 -7.11 -1.49
C LEU A 45 17.12 -7.22 -2.95
N LEU A 46 17.36 -6.19 -3.76
CA LEU A 46 16.98 -6.17 -5.17
C LEU A 46 17.70 -7.25 -5.99
N ILE A 47 18.94 -7.62 -5.63
CA ILE A 47 19.65 -8.74 -6.24
C ILE A 47 18.93 -10.07 -5.95
N GLU A 48 18.46 -10.29 -4.73
CA GLU A 48 17.71 -11.50 -4.36
C GLU A 48 16.34 -11.55 -5.02
N LEU A 49 15.60 -10.43 -5.00
CA LEU A 49 14.32 -10.29 -5.68
C LEU A 49 14.46 -10.53 -7.19
N ARG A 50 15.58 -10.10 -7.79
CA ARG A 50 15.90 -10.38 -9.19
C ARG A 50 16.15 -11.87 -9.42
N ARG A 51 16.90 -12.54 -8.55
CA ARG A 51 17.17 -13.99 -8.64
C ARG A 51 15.88 -14.80 -8.52
N ALA A 52 14.93 -14.34 -7.73
CA ALA A 52 13.60 -14.92 -7.60
C ALA A 52 12.64 -14.55 -8.75
N GLY A 53 13.08 -13.77 -9.75
CA GLY A 53 12.26 -13.39 -10.89
C GLY A 53 11.11 -12.43 -10.55
N LEU A 54 11.23 -11.67 -9.46
CA LEU A 54 10.24 -10.66 -9.06
C LEU A 54 10.50 -9.29 -9.69
N VAL A 55 11.77 -9.00 -9.99
CA VAL A 55 12.20 -7.76 -10.65
C VAL A 55 13.16 -8.03 -11.80
N ASN A 56 13.06 -7.19 -12.82
CA ASN A 56 14.02 -7.10 -13.90
C ASN A 56 14.97 -5.92 -13.67
N SER A 57 16.21 -6.05 -14.10
CA SER A 57 17.21 -4.97 -14.01
C SER A 57 17.78 -4.63 -15.37
N VAL A 58 17.81 -3.35 -15.71
CA VAL A 58 18.48 -2.82 -16.91
C VAL A 58 19.73 -2.06 -16.48
N ARG A 59 20.86 -2.32 -17.16
CA ARG A 59 22.13 -1.63 -16.89
C ARG A 59 22.23 -0.33 -17.70
N GLY A 60 23.08 0.60 -17.23
CA GLY A 60 23.37 1.86 -17.91
C GLY A 60 22.94 3.08 -17.10
N VAL A 61 23.20 4.29 -17.63
CA VAL A 61 22.94 5.57 -16.96
C VAL A 61 21.44 5.81 -16.72
N GLN A 62 20.59 5.29 -17.60
CA GLN A 62 19.12 5.28 -17.47
C GLN A 62 18.60 3.90 -17.03
N GLY A 63 19.48 3.07 -16.47
CA GLY A 63 19.15 1.74 -15.96
C GLY A 63 18.39 1.80 -14.64
N GLY A 64 17.98 0.63 -14.17
CA GLY A 64 17.24 0.50 -12.92
C GLY A 64 16.49 -0.81 -12.83
N TYR A 65 15.57 -0.86 -11.88
CA TYR A 65 14.71 -2.00 -11.60
C TYR A 65 13.27 -1.69 -12.00
N GLN A 66 12.56 -2.72 -12.43
CA GLN A 66 11.11 -2.72 -12.64
C GLN A 66 10.56 -4.08 -12.23
N LEU A 67 9.24 -4.18 -12.01
CA LEU A 67 8.61 -5.46 -11.77
C LEU A 67 8.79 -6.38 -12.98
N ALA A 68 9.06 -7.66 -12.73
CA ALA A 68 9.20 -8.65 -13.79
C ALA A 68 7.85 -9.21 -14.27
N ARG A 69 6.83 -9.13 -13.41
CA ARG A 69 5.47 -9.65 -13.60
C ARG A 69 4.44 -8.62 -13.11
N PRO A 70 3.17 -8.71 -13.54
CA PRO A 70 2.10 -7.87 -13.00
C PRO A 70 1.99 -7.97 -11.47
N PRO A 71 1.66 -6.89 -10.73
CA PRO A 71 1.51 -6.92 -9.28
C PRO A 71 0.50 -7.95 -8.76
N ALA A 72 -0.50 -8.31 -9.56
CA ALA A 72 -1.51 -9.31 -9.20
C ALA A 72 -0.98 -10.74 -9.19
N GLU A 73 0.18 -11.00 -9.81
CA GLU A 73 0.81 -12.31 -9.88
C GLU A 73 1.96 -12.49 -8.88
N ILE A 74 2.21 -11.47 -8.04
CA ILE A 74 3.29 -11.47 -7.06
C ILE A 74 2.64 -11.53 -5.68
N SER A 75 2.73 -12.67 -5.01
CA SER A 75 2.25 -12.85 -3.63
C SER A 75 3.23 -12.31 -2.59
N LEU A 76 2.73 -11.93 -1.43
CA LEU A 76 3.54 -11.54 -0.29
C LEU A 76 4.43 -12.70 0.19
N GLY A 77 3.91 -13.94 0.13
CA GLY A 77 4.68 -15.16 0.40
C GLY A 77 5.91 -15.29 -0.48
N GLU A 78 5.79 -15.07 -1.79
CA GLU A 78 6.93 -15.10 -2.74
C GLU A 78 7.98 -14.02 -2.41
N ILE A 79 7.55 -12.80 -2.06
CA ILE A 79 8.47 -11.70 -1.71
C ILE A 79 9.31 -12.07 -0.48
N LEU A 80 8.66 -12.61 0.55
CA LEU A 80 9.32 -13.01 1.79
C LEU A 80 10.27 -14.19 1.54
N ALA A 81 9.81 -15.20 0.82
CA ALA A 81 10.63 -16.36 0.46
C ALA A 81 11.88 -15.95 -0.35
N ALA A 82 11.74 -15.01 -1.28
CA ALA A 82 12.84 -14.52 -2.12
C ALA A 82 14.02 -13.94 -1.31
N VAL A 83 13.73 -13.33 -0.16
CA VAL A 83 14.75 -12.72 0.71
C VAL A 83 15.13 -13.61 1.90
N GLY A 84 14.78 -14.90 1.84
CA GLY A 84 15.14 -15.89 2.85
C GLY A 84 14.29 -15.85 4.12
N GLU A 85 13.17 -15.11 4.12
CA GLU A 85 12.21 -15.11 5.21
C GLU A 85 11.33 -16.35 5.07
N THR A 86 11.74 -17.43 5.72
CA THR A 86 10.96 -18.67 5.74
C THR A 86 10.05 -18.69 6.95
N VAL A 87 8.76 -18.93 6.71
CA VAL A 87 7.86 -19.37 7.76
C VAL A 87 8.18 -20.84 8.00
N ALA A 88 9.24 -21.16 8.75
CA ALA A 88 9.53 -22.56 9.03
C ALA A 88 8.52 -23.05 10.09
N PRO A 89 7.91 -24.24 9.93
CA PRO A 89 7.38 -24.97 11.07
C PRO A 89 8.55 -25.21 12.05
N LEU A 90 8.26 -25.23 13.36
CA LEU A 90 9.23 -25.33 14.46
C LEU A 90 10.61 -25.89 14.06
N PRO A 91 11.72 -25.19 14.36
CA PRO A 91 13.04 -25.68 13.98
C PRO A 91 13.29 -27.07 14.61
N HIS A 92 13.46 -28.07 13.74
CA HIS A 92 14.07 -29.38 14.02
C HIS A 92 13.48 -30.22 15.16
N HIS A 93 12.18 -30.13 15.43
CA HIS A 93 11.53 -31.08 16.35
C HIS A 93 10.81 -32.19 15.56
N GLN A 94 11.38 -33.39 15.57
CA GLN A 94 10.64 -34.60 15.20
C GLN A 94 9.82 -35.02 16.42
N PRO A 95 8.48 -35.06 16.32
CA PRO A 95 7.66 -35.46 17.46
C PRO A 95 7.95 -36.92 17.82
N ASP A 96 8.07 -37.22 19.12
CA ASP A 96 8.08 -38.60 19.59
C ASP A 96 6.68 -39.19 19.40
N VAL A 97 6.56 -40.19 18.53
CA VAL A 97 5.28 -40.82 18.19
C VAL A 97 4.70 -41.62 19.36
N GLN A 98 5.52 -41.93 20.39
CA GLN A 98 5.08 -42.58 21.60
C GLN A 98 4.48 -41.61 22.63
N GLN A 99 4.68 -40.30 22.45
CA GLN A 99 4.18 -39.26 23.35
C GLN A 99 3.06 -38.47 22.66
N SER A 100 1.86 -38.59 23.21
CA SER A 100 0.66 -37.98 22.63
C SER A 100 0.73 -36.45 22.63
N GLU A 101 1.34 -35.87 23.67
CA GLU A 101 1.50 -34.45 23.91
C GLU A 101 2.42 -33.81 22.85
N ASP A 102 3.53 -34.47 22.54
CA ASP A 102 4.48 -34.05 21.50
C ASP A 102 3.83 -34.07 20.11
N TRP A 103 3.08 -35.13 19.80
CA TRP A 103 2.35 -35.22 18.54
C TRP A 103 1.26 -34.15 18.39
N VAL A 104 0.49 -33.91 19.45
CA VAL A 104 -0.60 -32.92 19.47
C VAL A 104 -0.04 -31.51 19.30
N THR A 105 1.01 -31.16 20.06
CA THR A 105 1.63 -29.84 19.96
C THR A 105 2.27 -29.63 18.59
N PHE A 106 3.03 -30.60 18.07
CA PHE A 106 3.59 -30.55 16.72
C PHE A 106 2.51 -30.34 15.65
N SER A 107 1.41 -31.08 15.72
CA SER A 107 0.29 -30.98 14.77
C SER A 107 -0.40 -29.61 14.83
N LEU A 108 -0.56 -29.04 16.03
CA LEU A 108 -1.07 -27.68 16.22
C LEU A 108 -0.15 -26.65 15.54
N TRP A 109 1.15 -26.72 15.80
CA TRP A 109 2.13 -25.81 15.20
C TRP A 109 2.16 -25.92 13.67
N LYS A 110 2.11 -27.13 13.13
CA LYS A 110 2.01 -27.38 11.69
C LYS A 110 0.75 -26.72 11.10
N ARG A 111 -0.40 -26.88 11.75
CA ARG A 111 -1.67 -26.29 11.30
C ARG A 111 -1.65 -24.76 11.34
N LEU A 112 -1.10 -24.16 12.39
CA LEU A 112 -0.94 -22.70 12.50
C LEU A 112 -0.02 -22.18 11.38
N HIS A 113 1.09 -22.86 11.16
CA HIS A 113 2.03 -22.51 10.11
C HIS A 113 1.38 -22.58 8.71
N GLN A 114 0.63 -23.65 8.40
CA GLN A 114 -0.10 -23.77 7.14
C GLN A 114 -1.10 -22.64 6.91
N LYS A 115 -1.86 -22.27 7.94
CA LYS A 115 -2.81 -21.14 7.85
C LYS A 115 -2.10 -19.81 7.59
N LEU A 116 -0.99 -19.58 8.26
CA LEU A 116 -0.20 -18.36 8.10
C LEU A 116 0.41 -18.28 6.70
N GLN A 117 0.99 -19.39 6.22
CA GLN A 117 1.54 -19.47 4.87
C GLN A 117 0.47 -19.20 3.82
N ALA A 118 -0.69 -19.88 3.93
CA ALA A 118 -1.81 -19.65 3.02
C ALA A 118 -2.31 -18.20 3.03
N SER A 119 -2.25 -17.52 4.19
CA SER A 119 -2.60 -16.11 4.29
C SER A 119 -1.57 -15.17 3.66
N LEU A 120 -0.29 -15.53 3.66
CA LEU A 120 0.76 -14.74 3.00
C LEU A 120 0.72 -14.95 1.49
N ASP A 121 0.42 -16.17 1.04
CA ASP A 121 0.33 -16.50 -0.38
C ASP A 121 -0.94 -15.92 -1.02
N SER A 122 -2.00 -15.68 -0.25
CA SER A 122 -3.25 -15.09 -0.75
C SER A 122 -3.22 -13.56 -0.89
N ILE A 123 -2.28 -12.88 -0.23
CA ILE A 123 -2.12 -11.42 -0.33
C ILE A 123 -1.17 -11.12 -1.48
N THR A 124 -1.62 -10.31 -2.44
CA THR A 124 -0.80 -9.92 -3.60
C THR A 124 -0.22 -8.52 -3.47
N LEU A 125 0.80 -8.22 -4.26
CA LEU A 125 1.34 -6.87 -4.38
C LEU A 125 0.29 -5.88 -4.91
N ALA A 126 -0.66 -6.34 -5.73
CA ALA A 126 -1.79 -5.53 -6.18
C ALA A 126 -2.70 -5.11 -5.02
N ASP A 127 -2.98 -6.00 -4.07
CA ASP A 127 -3.78 -5.65 -2.89
C ASP A 127 -3.11 -4.52 -2.09
N LEU A 128 -1.80 -4.66 -1.85
CA LEU A 128 -1.00 -3.65 -1.17
C LEU A 128 -0.95 -2.31 -1.93
N TYR A 129 -0.89 -2.37 -3.27
CA TYR A 129 -0.97 -1.19 -4.12
C TYR A 129 -2.30 -0.44 -3.93
N TYR A 130 -3.43 -1.15 -3.96
CA TYR A 130 -4.74 -0.53 -3.79
C TYR A 130 -4.91 0.04 -2.38
N ASP A 131 -4.42 -0.65 -1.36
CA ASP A 131 -4.42 -0.15 0.02
C ASP A 131 -3.64 1.16 0.12
N ALA A 132 -2.43 1.22 -0.45
CA ALA A 132 -1.62 2.43 -0.46
C ALA A 132 -2.31 3.60 -1.18
N ARG A 133 -2.94 3.34 -2.32
CA ARG A 133 -3.69 4.36 -3.09
C ARG A 133 -4.93 4.84 -2.32
N SER A 134 -5.63 3.95 -1.63
CA SER A 134 -6.79 4.30 -0.81
C SER A 134 -6.40 5.23 0.35
N TRP A 135 -5.25 4.97 0.98
CA TRP A 135 -4.72 5.77 2.07
C TRP A 135 -4.16 7.13 1.60
N GLN A 136 -3.56 7.20 0.41
CA GLN A 136 -3.17 8.47 -0.20
C GLN A 136 -4.40 9.35 -0.51
N ALA A 137 -5.48 8.74 -1.01
CA ALA A 137 -6.71 9.46 -1.32
C ALA A 137 -7.41 10.01 -0.06
N SER A 138 -7.34 9.29 1.07
CA SER A 138 -7.92 9.79 2.33
C SER A 138 -7.17 11.00 2.90
N GLN A 139 -5.86 11.08 2.70
CA GLN A 139 -5.06 12.25 3.10
C GLN A 139 -5.19 13.43 2.15
N GLY A 140 -5.43 13.18 0.87
CA GLY A 140 -5.71 14.21 -0.14
C GLY A 140 -7.01 15.00 0.12
N GLY A 141 -7.83 14.62 1.10
CA GLY A 141 -9.04 15.33 1.53
C GLY A 141 -8.79 16.61 2.35
N ALA A 142 -7.54 16.89 2.74
CA ALA A 142 -7.15 18.17 3.35
C ALA A 142 -6.53 19.16 2.34
N THR A 143 -6.83 19.03 1.04
CA THR A 143 -6.58 20.15 0.13
C THR A 143 -7.53 21.28 0.50
N HIS A 144 -6.98 22.30 1.15
CA HIS A 144 -7.50 23.65 1.25
C HIS A 144 -8.21 24.00 -0.07
N PHE A 145 -9.53 23.84 -0.09
CA PHE A 145 -10.36 24.22 -1.22
C PHE A 145 -10.49 25.74 -1.12
N THR A 146 -9.48 26.47 -1.61
CA THR A 146 -9.67 27.88 -1.91
C THR A 146 -10.71 27.93 -3.01
N ILE A 147 -11.97 28.16 -2.65
CA ILE A 147 -12.97 28.63 -3.61
C ILE A 147 -12.44 29.96 -4.12
N LYS A 148 -11.76 29.95 -5.28
CA LYS A 148 -11.61 31.14 -6.11
C LYS A 148 -13.02 31.59 -6.47
N GLY A 149 -13.58 32.48 -5.66
CA GLY A 149 -14.90 33.05 -5.92
C GLY A 149 -15.73 33.44 -4.70
N PHE A 150 -15.32 33.14 -3.46
CA PHE A 150 -16.05 33.64 -2.29
C PHE A 150 -15.14 34.51 -1.41
N ALA A 151 -15.08 35.80 -1.76
CA ALA A 151 -14.58 36.83 -0.87
C ALA A 151 -15.54 36.92 0.33
N ARG A 152 -15.21 36.28 1.45
CA ARG A 152 -15.68 36.75 2.76
C ARG A 152 -14.69 37.75 3.29
N SER A 153 -15.00 39.01 3.01
CA SER A 153 -14.49 40.17 3.74
C SER A 153 -14.77 39.98 5.23
N SER A 154 -13.72 40.10 6.06
CA SER A 154 -13.83 40.35 7.49
C SER A 154 -12.45 40.70 8.07
N ALA A 155 -11.90 41.84 7.67
CA ALA A 155 -11.00 42.64 8.50
C ALA A 155 -11.01 44.09 7.99
N LEU A 156 -11.51 44.96 8.85
CA LEU A 156 -11.76 46.38 8.67
C LEU A 156 -10.48 47.16 8.31
N LEU A 157 -10.55 47.98 7.26
CA LEU A 157 -9.88 49.27 7.21
C LEU A 157 -10.97 50.33 6.93
N PRO A 158 -10.96 51.49 7.61
CA PRO A 158 -11.95 52.53 7.41
C PRO A 158 -11.64 53.38 6.17
N ASN A 159 -12.70 53.94 5.60
CA ASN A 159 -12.81 54.83 4.44
C ASN A 159 -12.72 54.17 3.05
N ASP A 160 -13.88 53.88 2.47
CA ASP A 160 -14.43 54.83 1.52
C ASP A 160 -15.90 54.53 1.18
N MET A 161 -16.67 55.61 1.08
CA MET A 161 -18.10 55.62 0.79
C MET A 161 -18.40 55.23 -0.67
N ASN A 162 -19.54 54.55 -0.83
CA ASN A 162 -20.58 54.79 -1.84
C ASN A 162 -20.81 53.74 -2.96
N ARG A 163 -22.02 53.17 -2.88
CA ARG A 163 -22.99 52.88 -3.96
C ARG A 163 -23.00 51.52 -4.70
N ALA A 164 -24.21 50.93 -4.64
CA ALA A 164 -24.92 50.03 -5.57
C ALA A 164 -24.95 48.54 -5.16
N LEU A 165 -25.96 48.07 -4.40
CA LEU A 165 -27.37 47.75 -4.72
C LEU A 165 -27.60 46.66 -5.79
N LEU A 166 -28.16 45.55 -5.28
CA LEU A 166 -29.21 44.67 -5.82
C LEU A 166 -28.82 43.55 -6.81
N GLY A 167 -29.10 42.30 -6.38
CA GLY A 167 -29.94 41.41 -7.18
C GLY A 167 -29.42 40.02 -7.56
N SER A 168 -30.04 39.00 -6.96
CA SER A 168 -30.50 37.75 -7.60
C SER A 168 -29.67 36.45 -7.51
N THR A 169 -30.23 35.55 -6.68
CA THR A 169 -30.62 34.16 -6.94
C THR A 169 -29.57 33.07 -7.19
N ALA A 170 -29.51 32.20 -6.18
CA ALA A 170 -28.88 30.89 -6.12
C ALA A 170 -29.34 29.91 -7.21
N ARG A 171 -28.41 29.06 -7.67
CA ARG A 171 -28.73 27.77 -8.31
C ARG A 171 -27.67 26.72 -7.94
N GLU A 172 -28.00 25.98 -6.90
CA GLU A 172 -27.23 24.90 -6.30
C GLU A 172 -27.28 23.65 -7.20
N ARG A 173 -26.13 23.21 -7.74
CA ARG A 173 -26.02 21.91 -8.43
C ARG A 173 -25.29 20.92 -7.53
N ARG A 174 -25.98 19.83 -7.21
CA ARG A 174 -25.49 18.68 -6.44
C ARG A 174 -24.44 17.92 -7.25
N CYS A 175 -23.23 17.79 -6.73
CA CYS A 175 -22.29 16.72 -7.11
C CYS A 175 -22.26 15.72 -5.96
N GLY A 176 -22.80 14.52 -6.18
CA GLY A 176 -22.68 13.40 -5.25
C GLY A 176 -21.29 12.76 -5.36
N LEU A 177 -20.61 12.62 -4.22
CA LEU A 177 -19.33 11.92 -4.12
C LEU A 177 -19.61 10.44 -3.81
N MET A 178 -19.19 9.54 -4.69
CA MET A 178 -19.38 8.09 -4.53
C MET A 178 -18.12 7.49 -3.90
N VAL A 179 -18.16 7.20 -2.59
CA VAL A 179 -17.07 6.50 -1.87
C VAL A 179 -17.45 5.03 -1.71
N ARG A 180 -16.59 4.13 -2.19
CA ARG A 180 -16.83 2.68 -2.14
C ARG A 180 -16.07 2.08 -0.96
N ILE A 181 -16.75 1.92 0.18
CA ILE A 181 -16.21 1.21 1.35
C ILE A 181 -16.60 -0.27 1.22
N ARG A 182 -15.62 -1.16 1.14
CA ARG A 182 -15.84 -2.61 1.08
C ARG A 182 -15.82 -3.17 2.51
N LEU A 183 -16.99 -3.27 3.14
CA LEU A 183 -17.15 -4.08 4.37
C LEU A 183 -17.35 -5.54 3.97
N CYS A 184 -16.68 -6.44 4.70
CA CYS A 184 -16.69 -7.88 4.49
C CYS A 184 -18.08 -8.45 4.14
N GLY A 185 -18.16 -9.13 3.00
CA GLY A 185 -19.03 -10.30 2.84
C GLY A 185 -20.45 -10.11 2.29
N HIS A 186 -20.96 -8.89 2.07
CA HIS A 186 -22.23 -8.69 1.33
C HIS A 186 -22.21 -7.36 0.55
N ASN A 187 -22.54 -7.41 -0.75
CA ASN A 187 -22.69 -6.24 -1.62
C ASN A 187 -23.95 -5.46 -1.22
N ILE A 188 -23.84 -4.51 -0.30
CA ILE A 188 -24.90 -3.54 0.00
C ILE A 188 -24.41 -2.15 -0.38
N PHE A 189 -25.03 -1.57 -1.41
CA PHE A 189 -24.82 -0.18 -1.82
C PHE A 189 -25.59 0.74 -0.87
N THR A 190 -24.91 1.29 0.14
CA THR A 190 -25.50 2.33 1.00
C THR A 190 -25.07 3.70 0.51
N LEU A 191 -26.02 4.47 -0.02
CA LEU A 191 -25.88 5.91 -0.25
C LEU A 191 -25.88 6.62 1.11
N ILE A 192 -24.74 7.16 1.54
CA ILE A 192 -24.68 8.04 2.71
C ILE A 192 -24.99 9.46 2.22
N TYR A 193 -26.21 9.92 2.51
CA TYR A 193 -26.58 11.34 2.40
C TYR A 193 -26.04 12.07 3.64
N ALA A 194 -25.02 12.90 3.47
CA ALA A 194 -24.62 13.85 4.52
C ALA A 194 -25.64 15.01 4.53
N GLY A 195 -26.64 14.91 5.41
CA GLY A 195 -27.52 16.02 5.75
C GLY A 195 -26.80 16.98 6.70
N VAL A 196 -26.59 18.21 6.27
CA VAL A 196 -26.20 19.33 7.14
C VAL A 196 -27.51 20.00 7.57
N SER A 197 -27.85 19.87 8.85
CA SER A 197 -28.86 20.72 9.52
C SER A 197 -28.23 22.02 10.00
#